data_AF-A0A944W8Z6-F1
#
_entry.id   AF-A0A944W8Z6-F1
#
_cell.length_a   1.000
_cell.length_b   1.000
_cell.length_c   1.000
_cell.angle_alpha   90.00
_cell.angle_beta   90.00
_cell.angle_gamma   90.00
#
_symmetry.space_group_name_H-M   'P 1'
#
loop_
_entity.id
_entity.type
_entity.pdbx_description
1 polymer ?
#
loop_
_entity_poly.entity_id
_entity_poly.type
_entity_poly.pdbx_seq_one_letter_code
_entity_poly.pdbx_strand_id
1 'polypeptide(L)'
;MKHYLIIPILVTSMGLPQELDESLTLEKKSVMILPASQDKHKNVADKITSIVAEAATSIGRFEVIDRNLVEEILEEQAFQMSGMVSDDQIVELGELAAAEEALIIDIIHFGQKGVPKEKDDKKKRDEEEDKDETLFSWVVKKTVTAAIDNTNSEKEKRKLELENNIHTVINATVRLVNVETGISEGSFNLNASFTGGNRDASLEKALQYIAFQIKGELKELYTITSEVMDVDGNMISILSGENLGLQKGDYFEISSKDKQKTYKGKTVTLPGKSRGLALITEVGPDASKAKIIRKWRKVKEGHKAYEILKNISVAEWKFSYGQTPHYDLTGRLLLNPFRSFSGSLNGHIGLVQDSRNDLDLYLGFGGTMDFTLLSRFGTTVSTAFDLPFCLVFTEDDDDHVVHGLLVMPAIGLNFGVQIGKHRDLLFSISHVLATNNLAWTYTAKTGEEDEDGNDKTEQKPAVWIDNKPTINASGLIFSISLRRYWF
;
A
#
# COMPACT_ATOMS: atom_id res chain seq x y z
N MET A 1 30.23 56.04 53.55
CA MET A 1 30.18 55.14 52.38
C MET A 1 29.19 54.02 52.70
N LYS A 2 28.11 53.88 51.92
CA LYS A 2 27.10 52.82 52.13
C LYS A 2 27.60 51.53 51.47
N HIS A 3 27.73 50.46 52.25
CA HIS A 3 28.02 49.12 51.72
C HIS A 3 26.71 48.46 51.29
N TYR A 4 26.58 48.18 50.00
CA TYR A 4 25.50 47.35 49.46
C TYR A 4 25.99 45.90 49.41
N LEU A 5 25.38 45.07 50.25
CA LEU A 5 25.52 43.62 50.22
C LEU A 5 24.69 43.10 49.02
N ILE A 6 25.36 42.63 47.98
CA ILE A 6 24.70 41.97 46.84
C ILE A 6 24.69 40.47 47.12
N ILE A 7 23.51 39.92 47.42
CA ILE A 7 23.29 38.47 47.55
C ILE A 7 22.93 37.94 46.15
N PRO A 8 23.66 36.96 45.59
CA PRO A 8 23.25 36.32 44.35
C PRO A 8 22.09 35.35 44.65
N ILE A 9 20.91 35.64 44.12
CA ILE A 9 19.78 34.71 44.12
C ILE A 9 20.04 33.69 43.01
N LEU A 10 20.42 32.48 43.41
CA LEU A 10 20.50 31.33 42.52
C LEU A 10 19.06 30.85 42.24
N VAL A 11 18.51 31.21 41.08
CA VAL A 11 17.22 30.68 40.62
C VAL A 11 17.46 29.30 40.02
N THR A 12 17.37 28.27 40.83
CA THR A 12 17.25 26.88 40.34
C THR A 12 15.86 26.71 39.74
N SER A 13 15.77 26.66 38.41
CA SER A 13 14.56 26.22 37.71
C SER A 13 14.36 24.72 37.96
N MET A 14 13.60 24.36 39.00
CA MET A 14 13.04 23.03 39.11
C MET A 14 12.02 22.89 37.98
N GLY A 15 12.40 22.19 36.90
CA GLY A 15 11.44 21.77 35.89
C GLY A 15 10.41 20.85 36.57
N LEU A 16 9.13 21.21 36.52
CA LEU A 16 8.07 20.29 36.91
C LEU A 16 8.15 19.07 35.98
N PRO A 17 8.15 17.83 36.50
CA PRO A 17 8.08 16.64 35.66
C PRO A 17 6.79 16.71 34.83
N GLN A 18 6.93 16.60 33.51
CA GLN A 18 5.81 16.59 32.59
C GLN A 18 5.15 15.21 32.67
N GLU A 19 3.89 15.15 33.11
CA GLU A 19 3.13 13.91 33.13
C GLU A 19 2.90 13.41 31.70
N LEU A 20 3.20 12.13 31.47
CA LEU A 20 2.95 11.44 30.21
C LEU A 20 1.46 11.12 30.07
N ASP A 21 0.95 11.19 28.85
CA ASP A 21 -0.43 10.82 28.55
C ASP A 21 -0.58 9.29 28.61
N GLU A 22 -1.61 8.79 29.30
CA GLU A 22 -1.88 7.36 29.47
C GLU A 22 -2.12 6.63 28.14
N SER A 23 -2.49 7.34 27.07
CA SER A 23 -2.72 6.74 25.76
C SER A 23 -1.44 6.48 24.95
N LEU A 24 -0.26 6.75 25.51
CA LEU A 24 1.01 6.57 24.81
C LEU A 24 1.43 5.10 24.82
N THR A 25 1.96 4.63 23.70
CA THR A 25 2.60 3.31 23.62
C THR A 25 4.02 3.44 24.14
N LEU A 26 4.26 2.95 25.36
CA LEU A 26 5.56 3.07 26.03
C LEU A 26 6.35 1.76 26.02
N GLU A 27 5.66 0.63 26.09
CA GLU A 27 6.25 -0.69 26.20
C GLU A 27 5.64 -1.67 25.19
N LYS A 28 6.34 -2.79 24.97
CA LYS A 28 5.83 -3.87 24.14
C LYS A 28 4.61 -4.49 24.80
N LYS A 29 3.69 -4.99 23.99
CA LYS A 29 2.55 -5.74 24.52
C LYS A 29 2.95 -7.19 24.74
N SER A 30 2.83 -7.67 25.97
CA SER A 30 2.99 -9.09 26.30
C SER A 30 1.78 -9.86 25.80
N VAL A 31 2.00 -10.78 24.85
CA VAL A 31 0.93 -11.54 24.20
C VAL A 31 1.24 -13.03 24.15
N MET A 32 0.21 -13.82 24.40
CA MET A 32 0.22 -15.27 24.18
C MET A 32 -0.49 -15.60 22.88
N ILE A 33 -0.01 -16.59 22.12
CA ILE A 33 -0.61 -16.96 20.82
C ILE A 33 -1.02 -18.43 20.87
N LEU A 34 -2.32 -18.69 20.68
CA LEU A 34 -2.92 -20.00 20.90
C LEU A 34 -3.83 -20.41 19.73
N PRO A 35 -3.81 -21.69 19.31
CA PRO A 35 -4.84 -22.22 18.43
C PRO A 35 -6.15 -22.45 19.21
N ALA A 36 -7.30 -22.28 18.55
CA ALA A 36 -8.61 -22.52 19.13
C ALA A 36 -8.87 -24.01 19.38
N SER A 37 -9.54 -24.31 20.48
CA SER A 37 -10.01 -25.64 20.84
C SER A 37 -11.21 -26.04 19.98
N GLN A 38 -10.95 -26.62 18.79
CA GLN A 38 -11.78 -27.64 18.08
C GLN A 38 -11.57 -27.65 16.56
N ASP A 39 -10.35 -27.97 16.09
CA ASP A 39 -10.08 -27.96 14.66
C ASP A 39 -9.88 -29.34 14.03
N LYS A 40 -10.72 -29.65 13.03
CA LYS A 40 -10.50 -30.74 12.06
C LYS A 40 -9.18 -30.56 11.31
N HIS A 41 -8.58 -29.37 11.40
CA HIS A 41 -7.40 -28.93 10.67
C HIS A 41 -6.24 -28.50 11.59
N LYS A 42 -6.03 -29.20 12.72
CA LYS A 42 -4.96 -28.91 13.70
C LYS A 42 -3.59 -28.58 13.06
N ASN A 43 -3.12 -29.38 12.10
CA ASN A 43 -1.82 -29.13 11.44
C ASN A 43 -1.75 -27.77 10.72
N VAL A 44 -2.88 -27.27 10.21
CA VAL A 44 -2.96 -25.96 9.56
C VAL A 44 -3.03 -24.86 10.61
N ALA A 45 -3.83 -25.06 11.67
CA ALA A 45 -3.88 -24.16 12.82
C ALA A 45 -2.49 -23.94 13.42
N ASP A 46 -1.73 -25.01 13.70
CA ASP A 46 -0.37 -24.94 14.27
C ASP A 46 0.60 -24.16 13.36
N LYS A 47 0.50 -24.34 12.03
CA LYS A 47 1.29 -23.57 11.06
C LYS A 47 0.92 -22.09 11.07
N ILE A 48 -0.36 -21.75 11.14
CA ILE A 48 -0.80 -20.35 11.21
C ILE A 48 -0.39 -19.73 12.54
N THR A 49 -0.50 -20.44 13.66
CA THR A 49 0.01 -20.04 14.98
C THR A 49 1.49 -19.68 14.91
N SER A 50 2.29 -20.54 14.29
CA SER A 50 3.72 -20.29 14.10
C SER A 50 3.99 -19.04 13.26
N ILE A 51 3.23 -18.85 12.17
CA ILE A 51 3.33 -17.66 11.31
C ILE A 51 2.94 -16.38 12.10
N VAL A 52 1.89 -16.43 12.92
CA VAL A 52 1.47 -15.30 13.76
C VAL A 52 2.54 -14.97 14.80
N ALA A 53 3.13 -15.97 15.45
CA ALA A 53 4.21 -15.79 16.42
C ALA A 53 5.48 -15.21 15.79
N GLU A 54 5.90 -15.72 14.63
CA GLU A 54 7.04 -15.18 13.88
C GLU A 54 6.76 -13.75 13.43
N ALA A 55 5.55 -13.48 12.93
CA ALA A 55 5.16 -12.13 12.51
C ALA A 55 5.17 -11.15 13.69
N ALA A 56 4.55 -11.50 14.81
CA ALA A 56 4.51 -10.69 16.03
C ALA A 56 5.92 -10.40 16.56
N THR A 57 6.78 -11.41 16.62
CA THR A 57 8.19 -11.26 17.01
C THR A 57 8.93 -10.33 16.04
N SER A 58 8.73 -10.51 14.73
CA SER A 58 9.41 -9.70 13.69
C SER A 58 8.96 -8.23 13.66
N ILE A 59 7.73 -7.93 14.10
CA ILE A 59 7.22 -6.57 14.19
C ILE A 59 7.93 -5.80 15.31
N GLY A 60 8.39 -6.49 16.36
CA GLY A 60 9.12 -5.87 17.47
C GLY A 60 8.25 -5.10 18.48
N ARG A 61 6.92 -5.18 18.36
CA ARG A 61 5.93 -4.55 19.27
C ARG A 61 5.39 -5.47 20.35
N PHE A 62 5.70 -6.76 20.21
CA PHE A 62 5.14 -7.81 21.03
C PHE A 62 6.26 -8.49 21.79
N GLU A 63 5.99 -8.78 23.05
CA GLU A 63 6.70 -9.79 23.80
C GLU A 63 5.89 -11.07 23.68
N VAL A 64 6.29 -11.92 22.74
CA VAL A 64 5.60 -13.18 22.48
C VAL A 64 6.08 -14.20 23.50
N ILE A 65 5.17 -14.66 24.34
CA ILE A 65 5.48 -15.70 25.31
C ILE A 65 5.32 -17.06 24.61
N ASP A 66 6.43 -17.79 24.49
CA ASP A 66 6.43 -19.13 23.91
C ASP A 66 5.77 -20.12 24.89
N ARG A 67 4.77 -20.85 24.38
CA ARG A 67 4.08 -21.92 25.08
C ARG A 67 5.03 -22.99 25.62
N ASN A 68 6.16 -23.26 24.94
CA ASN A 68 7.12 -24.29 25.37
C ASN A 68 7.74 -23.98 26.75
N LEU A 69 7.94 -22.70 27.08
CA LEU A 69 8.41 -22.27 28.42
C LEU A 69 7.34 -22.49 29.49
N VAL A 70 6.07 -22.38 29.11
CA VAL A 70 4.94 -22.65 30.00
C VAL A 70 4.73 -24.16 30.15
N GLU A 71 5.03 -24.97 29.13
CA GLU A 71 5.02 -26.44 29.21
C GLU A 71 6.07 -26.99 30.19
N GLU A 72 7.26 -26.41 30.28
CA GLU A 72 8.28 -26.81 31.28
C GLU A 72 7.83 -26.51 32.73
N ILE A 73 7.04 -25.43 32.93
CA ILE A 73 6.42 -25.08 34.22
C ILE A 73 5.21 -25.98 34.52
N LEU A 74 4.43 -26.35 33.50
CA LEU A 74 3.23 -27.20 33.61
C LEU A 74 3.55 -28.71 33.68
N GLU A 75 4.71 -29.14 33.18
CA GLU A 75 5.21 -30.51 33.33
C GLU A 75 5.42 -30.90 34.81
N GLU A 76 5.60 -29.93 35.71
CA GLU A 76 5.70 -30.19 37.15
C GLU A 76 4.34 -30.46 37.83
N GLN A 77 3.18 -30.16 37.23
CA GLN A 77 1.88 -30.42 37.89
C GLN A 77 0.73 -31.02 37.08
N ALA A 78 0.77 -31.09 35.75
CA ALA A 78 -0.37 -31.67 35.02
C ALA A 78 0.01 -32.33 33.69
N PHE A 79 0.77 -33.41 33.80
CA PHE A 79 0.78 -34.50 32.83
C PHE A 79 -0.67 -35.01 32.64
N GLN A 80 -1.50 -34.39 31.78
CA GLN A 80 -2.72 -34.93 31.12
C GLN A 80 -3.54 -33.91 30.25
N MET A 81 -3.22 -32.62 30.15
CA MET A 81 -4.14 -31.67 29.47
C MET A 81 -3.74 -31.39 28.01
N SER A 82 -4.47 -32.03 27.09
CA SER A 82 -4.35 -31.93 25.65
C SER A 82 -4.40 -30.49 25.16
N GLY A 83 -3.31 -29.94 24.60
CA GLY A 83 -3.22 -29.09 23.41
C GLY A 83 -4.20 -27.92 23.15
N MET A 84 -5.18 -27.65 23.99
CA MET A 84 -6.46 -27.03 23.68
C MET A 84 -6.83 -26.12 24.85
N VAL A 85 -7.22 -24.87 24.56
CA VAL A 85 -7.50 -23.86 25.58
C VAL A 85 -8.92 -23.32 25.37
N SER A 86 -9.78 -23.44 26.37
CA SER A 86 -11.07 -22.72 26.46
C SER A 86 -10.89 -21.36 27.12
N ASP A 87 -11.83 -20.43 26.95
CA ASP A 87 -11.73 -19.08 27.54
C ASP A 87 -11.40 -19.10 29.05
N ASP A 88 -11.95 -20.05 29.81
CA ASP A 88 -11.63 -20.24 31.25
C ASP A 88 -10.19 -20.72 31.52
N GLN A 89 -9.60 -21.51 30.60
CA GLN A 89 -8.22 -21.99 30.71
C GLN A 89 -7.20 -20.93 30.28
N ILE A 90 -7.62 -19.91 29.52
CA ILE A 90 -6.77 -18.77 29.15
C ILE A 90 -6.43 -17.96 30.39
N VAL A 91 -7.41 -17.73 31.27
CA VAL A 91 -7.23 -17.02 32.54
C VAL A 91 -6.13 -17.68 33.39
N GLU A 92 -6.24 -19.00 33.60
CA GLU A 92 -5.26 -19.78 34.37
C GLU A 92 -3.86 -19.77 33.73
N LEU A 93 -3.79 -19.81 32.38
CA LEU A 93 -2.53 -19.82 31.65
C LEU A 93 -1.85 -18.44 31.62
N GLY A 94 -2.59 -17.34 31.54
CA GLY A 94 -2.00 -16.00 31.59
C GLY A 94 -1.62 -15.53 32.98
N GLU A 95 -2.30 -16.01 34.03
CA GLU A 95 -1.83 -15.83 35.41
C GLU A 95 -0.43 -16.47 35.61
N LEU A 96 -0.17 -17.60 34.95
CA LEU A 96 1.13 -18.28 34.97
C LEU A 96 2.19 -17.62 34.07
N ALA A 97 1.77 -17.05 32.94
CA ALA A 97 2.65 -16.49 31.92
C ALA A 97 2.90 -14.98 32.04
N ALA A 98 2.22 -14.28 32.96
CA ALA A 98 2.19 -12.81 33.06
C ALA A 98 1.81 -12.11 31.73
N ALA A 99 1.00 -12.77 30.90
CA ALA A 99 0.47 -12.22 29.66
C ALA A 99 -0.82 -11.44 29.95
N GLU A 100 -0.91 -10.20 29.48
CA GLU A 100 -2.13 -9.40 29.63
C GLU A 100 -3.21 -9.82 28.62
N GLU A 101 -2.79 -10.25 27.43
CA GLU A 101 -3.67 -10.53 26.30
C GLU A 101 -3.25 -11.82 25.55
N ALA A 102 -4.23 -12.48 24.93
CA ALA A 102 -4.05 -13.68 24.13
C ALA A 102 -4.64 -13.50 22.73
N LEU A 103 -3.90 -13.94 21.70
CA LEU A 103 -4.36 -14.06 20.32
C LEU A 103 -4.78 -15.51 20.07
N ILE A 104 -6.08 -15.73 19.88
CA ILE A 104 -6.68 -17.04 19.62
C ILE A 104 -6.97 -17.19 18.14
N ILE A 105 -6.45 -18.23 17.51
CA ILE A 105 -6.59 -18.50 16.07
C ILE A 105 -7.61 -19.60 15.84
N ASP A 106 -8.66 -19.30 15.09
CA ASP A 106 -9.76 -20.22 14.76
C ASP A 106 -9.84 -20.45 13.25
N ILE A 107 -9.76 -21.70 12.77
CA ILE A 107 -9.88 -22.01 11.34
C ILE A 107 -11.36 -22.20 10.99
N ILE A 108 -11.93 -21.20 10.33
CA ILE A 108 -13.32 -21.26 9.84
C ILE A 108 -13.44 -22.26 8.68
N HIS A 109 -12.48 -22.25 7.75
CA HIS A 109 -12.52 -23.11 6.57
C HIS A 109 -11.13 -23.48 6.07
N PHE A 110 -10.93 -24.77 5.81
CA PHE A 110 -9.76 -25.28 5.08
C PHE A 110 -10.19 -26.32 4.05
N GLY A 111 -9.66 -26.20 2.84
CA GLY A 111 -9.92 -27.16 1.78
C GLY A 111 -8.80 -27.23 0.76
N GLN A 112 -8.49 -28.44 0.30
CA GLN A 112 -7.57 -28.68 -0.82
C GLN A 112 -8.22 -29.63 -1.83
N LYS A 113 -8.39 -29.17 -3.06
CA LYS A 113 -9.01 -29.96 -4.13
C LYS A 113 -8.25 -29.81 -5.43
N GLY A 114 -8.01 -30.92 -6.13
CA GLY A 114 -7.47 -30.88 -7.50
C GLY A 114 -8.47 -30.24 -8.45
N VAL A 115 -7.99 -29.27 -9.23
CA VAL A 115 -8.79 -28.58 -10.25
C VAL A 115 -8.13 -28.75 -11.62
N PRO A 116 -8.89 -29.09 -12.67
CA PRO A 116 -8.34 -29.16 -14.02
C PRO A 116 -7.68 -27.83 -14.40
N LYS A 117 -6.54 -27.86 -15.10
CA LYS A 117 -6.00 -26.65 -15.72
C LYS A 117 -6.95 -26.22 -16.84
N GLU A 118 -7.17 -24.92 -17.00
CA GLU A 118 -7.82 -24.44 -18.21
C GLU A 118 -6.95 -24.83 -19.39
N LYS A 119 -7.52 -25.62 -20.30
CA LYS A 119 -6.96 -25.74 -21.64
C LYS A 119 -7.26 -24.42 -22.33
N ASP A 120 -6.25 -23.81 -22.94
CA ASP A 120 -6.42 -22.70 -23.88
C ASP A 120 -7.10 -23.21 -25.18
N ASP A 121 -8.25 -23.85 -25.05
CA ASP A 121 -9.06 -24.32 -26.17
C ASP A 121 -9.95 -23.15 -26.60
N LYS A 122 -9.40 -22.29 -27.46
CA LYS A 122 -10.18 -21.46 -28.40
C LYS A 122 -11.02 -22.39 -29.29
N LYS A 123 -12.15 -22.89 -28.77
CA LYS A 123 -13.34 -23.36 -29.51
C LYS A 123 -14.36 -23.93 -28.52
N LYS A 124 -15.16 -23.02 -27.96
CA LYS A 124 -16.60 -23.12 -27.67
C LYS A 124 -16.98 -21.90 -26.82
N ARG A 125 -17.12 -20.74 -27.47
CA ARG A 125 -18.07 -19.73 -27.02
C ARG A 125 -19.43 -20.22 -27.49
N ASP A 126 -20.03 -21.11 -26.71
CA ASP A 126 -21.48 -21.14 -26.65
C ASP A 126 -21.85 -20.16 -25.54
N GLU A 127 -22.63 -19.17 -25.94
CA GLU A 127 -23.08 -18.02 -25.18
C GLU A 127 -23.98 -18.47 -24.02
N GLU A 128 -23.47 -18.48 -22.79
CA GLU A 128 -24.30 -18.16 -21.62
C GLU A 128 -23.49 -17.22 -20.70
N GLU A 129 -24.08 -16.07 -20.41
CA GLU A 129 -23.55 -15.04 -19.51
C GLU A 129 -23.47 -15.58 -18.06
N ASP A 130 -22.37 -16.20 -17.68
CA ASP A 130 -22.07 -16.51 -16.28
C ASP A 130 -21.53 -15.26 -15.56
N LYS A 131 -22.35 -14.22 -15.44
CA LYS A 131 -22.00 -12.98 -14.70
C LYS A 131 -22.05 -13.14 -13.17
N ASP A 132 -22.37 -14.33 -12.64
CA ASP A 132 -22.45 -14.59 -11.20
C ASP A 132 -21.91 -15.98 -10.80
N GLU A 133 -20.96 -16.57 -11.54
CA GLU A 133 -20.31 -17.81 -11.08
C GLU A 133 -19.32 -17.53 -9.94
N THR A 134 -19.74 -17.86 -8.72
CA THR A 134 -18.82 -17.89 -7.57
C THR A 134 -17.69 -18.89 -7.79
N LEU A 135 -16.49 -18.63 -7.22
CA LEU A 135 -15.32 -19.51 -7.33
C LEU A 135 -15.64 -20.97 -6.97
N PHE A 136 -16.53 -21.20 -6.01
CA PHE A 136 -17.02 -22.54 -5.65
C PHE A 136 -17.88 -23.17 -6.75
N SER A 137 -18.78 -22.41 -7.38
CA SER A 137 -19.56 -22.88 -8.54
C SER A 137 -18.63 -23.27 -9.68
N TRP A 138 -17.65 -22.43 -10.01
CA TRP A 138 -16.65 -22.69 -11.04
C TRP A 138 -15.82 -23.96 -10.75
N VAL A 139 -15.27 -24.10 -9.53
CA VAL A 139 -14.53 -25.31 -9.12
C VAL A 139 -15.40 -26.57 -9.21
N VAL A 140 -16.65 -26.51 -8.72
CA VAL A 140 -17.58 -27.64 -8.77
C VAL A 140 -17.90 -28.00 -10.23
N LYS A 141 -18.31 -27.03 -11.05
CA LYS A 141 -18.63 -27.19 -12.48
C LYS A 141 -17.46 -27.83 -13.21
N LYS A 142 -16.24 -27.29 -13.10
CA LYS A 142 -15.04 -27.86 -13.73
C LYS A 142 -14.75 -29.29 -13.26
N THR A 143 -14.90 -29.59 -11.96
CA THR A 143 -14.66 -30.95 -11.45
C THR A 143 -15.71 -31.96 -11.92
N VAL A 144 -16.97 -31.52 -12.11
CA VAL A 144 -18.06 -32.36 -12.62
C VAL A 144 -17.93 -32.56 -14.13
N THR A 145 -17.66 -31.49 -14.90
CA THR A 145 -17.41 -31.57 -16.35
C THR A 145 -16.24 -32.50 -16.66
N ALA A 146 -15.14 -32.42 -15.92
CA ALA A 146 -13.99 -33.27 -16.11
C ALA A 146 -14.23 -34.77 -15.80
N ALA A 147 -15.28 -35.11 -15.04
CA ALA A 147 -15.64 -36.48 -14.70
C ALA A 147 -16.44 -37.19 -15.81
N ILE A 148 -16.97 -36.45 -16.80
CA ILE A 148 -17.86 -36.99 -17.84
C ILE A 148 -17.08 -37.57 -19.04
N ASP A 149 -15.85 -37.10 -19.31
CA ASP A 149 -15.03 -37.59 -20.44
C ASP A 149 -14.29 -38.89 -20.10
N ASN A 150 -14.57 -40.01 -20.77
CA ASN A 150 -14.16 -41.36 -20.35
C ASN A 150 -13.25 -42.12 -21.33
N THR A 151 -12.04 -41.60 -21.61
CA THR A 151 -10.99 -42.34 -22.35
C THR A 151 -9.78 -42.69 -21.45
N ASN A 152 -9.24 -43.91 -21.55
CA ASN A 152 -8.23 -44.46 -20.62
C ASN A 152 -6.88 -43.72 -20.61
N SER A 153 -6.36 -43.28 -21.77
CA SER A 153 -5.08 -42.53 -21.86
C SER A 153 -5.18 -41.11 -21.31
N GLU A 154 -6.35 -40.49 -21.40
CA GLU A 154 -6.62 -39.16 -20.86
C GLU A 154 -6.86 -39.20 -19.35
N LYS A 155 -7.25 -40.35 -18.81
CA LYS A 155 -7.50 -40.53 -17.37
C LYS A 155 -6.22 -40.44 -16.54
N GLU A 156 -5.11 -41.01 -17.01
CA GLU A 156 -3.80 -40.90 -16.33
C GLU A 156 -3.22 -39.49 -16.41
N LYS A 157 -3.27 -38.86 -17.59
CA LYS A 157 -2.87 -37.45 -17.76
C LYS A 157 -3.69 -36.53 -16.87
N ARG A 158 -5.01 -36.71 -16.79
CA ARG A 158 -5.91 -35.95 -15.90
C ARG A 158 -5.62 -36.19 -14.42
N LYS A 159 -5.31 -37.43 -14.02
CA LYS A 159 -4.92 -37.73 -12.64
C LYS A 159 -3.66 -36.95 -12.27
N LEU A 160 -2.65 -36.95 -13.13
CA LEU A 160 -1.43 -36.18 -12.95
C LEU A 160 -1.69 -34.66 -12.96
N GLU A 161 -2.60 -34.17 -13.80
CA GLU A 161 -2.99 -32.75 -13.82
C GLU A 161 -3.71 -32.33 -12.53
N LEU A 162 -4.67 -33.14 -12.05
CA LEU A 162 -5.39 -32.89 -10.80
C LEU A 162 -4.48 -33.01 -9.57
N GLU A 163 -3.46 -33.86 -9.62
CA GLU A 163 -2.46 -33.99 -8.56
C GLU A 163 -1.46 -32.83 -8.54
N ASN A 164 -1.21 -32.18 -9.69
CA ASN A 164 -0.25 -31.08 -9.84
C ASN A 164 -0.90 -29.70 -10.04
N ASN A 165 -2.22 -29.59 -9.84
CA ASN A 165 -2.95 -28.34 -9.89
C ASN A 165 -4.00 -28.31 -8.77
N ILE A 166 -3.53 -28.12 -7.55
CA ILE A 166 -4.38 -28.07 -6.35
C ILE A 166 -4.85 -26.65 -6.09
N HIS A 167 -6.16 -26.49 -5.90
CA HIS A 167 -6.77 -25.31 -5.30
C HIS A 167 -6.82 -25.48 -3.78
N THR A 168 -6.16 -24.58 -3.06
CA THR A 168 -6.16 -24.49 -1.60
C THR A 168 -6.91 -23.24 -1.17
N VAL A 169 -7.78 -23.36 -0.15
CA VAL A 169 -8.47 -22.24 0.51
C VAL A 169 -8.26 -22.33 2.02
N ILE A 170 -7.95 -21.20 2.64
CA ILE A 170 -7.77 -21.03 4.08
C ILE A 170 -8.54 -19.78 4.50
N ASN A 171 -9.52 -19.94 5.39
CA ASN A 171 -10.18 -18.85 6.09
C ASN A 171 -10.00 -19.08 7.59
N ALA A 172 -9.48 -18.08 8.28
CA ALA A 172 -9.27 -18.12 9.72
C ALA A 172 -9.65 -16.79 10.35
N THR A 173 -9.99 -16.79 11.64
CA THR A 173 -10.20 -15.59 12.44
C THR A 173 -9.21 -15.60 13.59
N VAL A 174 -8.59 -14.46 13.85
CA VAL A 174 -7.75 -14.25 15.03
C VAL A 174 -8.50 -13.32 15.97
N ARG A 175 -8.72 -13.76 17.21
CA ARG A 175 -9.38 -12.99 18.26
C ARG A 175 -8.36 -12.55 19.29
N LEU A 176 -8.38 -11.27 19.62
CA LEU A 176 -7.69 -10.72 20.79
C LEU A 176 -8.59 -10.87 22.01
N VAL A 177 -8.06 -11.46 23.08
CA VAL A 177 -8.77 -11.76 24.32
C VAL A 177 -7.97 -11.26 25.51
N ASN A 178 -8.62 -10.49 26.37
CA ASN A 178 -8.07 -10.07 27.65
C ASN A 178 -7.96 -11.28 28.57
N VAL A 179 -6.78 -11.56 29.10
CA VAL A 179 -6.56 -12.80 29.84
C VAL A 179 -7.21 -12.77 31.23
N GLU A 180 -7.26 -11.62 31.90
CA GLU A 180 -7.88 -11.50 33.22
C GLU A 180 -9.40 -11.72 33.16
N THR A 181 -10.05 -11.23 32.11
CA THR A 181 -11.51 -11.22 32.01
C THR A 181 -12.09 -12.28 31.06
N GLY A 182 -11.27 -12.86 30.18
CA GLY A 182 -11.72 -13.74 29.10
C GLY A 182 -12.52 -13.04 28.00
N ILE A 183 -12.63 -11.71 28.02
CA ILE A 183 -13.43 -10.94 27.07
C ILE A 183 -12.62 -10.66 25.80
N SER A 184 -13.24 -10.86 24.64
CA SER A 184 -12.61 -10.50 23.37
C SER A 184 -12.64 -8.98 23.14
N GLU A 185 -11.47 -8.38 22.95
CA GLU A 185 -11.28 -6.94 22.76
C GLU A 185 -11.22 -6.54 21.27
N GLY A 186 -10.95 -7.50 20.39
CA GLY A 186 -10.86 -7.28 18.96
C GLY A 186 -10.72 -8.59 18.18
N SER A 187 -10.89 -8.50 16.86
CA SER A 187 -10.63 -9.63 15.97
C SER A 187 -10.36 -9.17 14.53
N PHE A 188 -9.64 -10.01 13.79
CA PHE A 188 -9.42 -9.83 12.36
C PHE A 188 -9.51 -11.16 11.62
N ASN A 189 -9.79 -11.10 10.33
CA ASN A 189 -9.98 -12.29 9.49
C ASN A 189 -8.80 -12.44 8.53
N LEU A 190 -8.38 -13.68 8.33
CA LEU A 190 -7.31 -14.07 7.43
C LEU A 190 -7.91 -14.94 6.32
N ASN A 191 -7.76 -14.52 5.07
CA ASN A 191 -8.32 -15.24 3.93
C ASN A 191 -7.26 -15.44 2.85
N ALA A 192 -7.06 -16.67 2.41
CA ALA A 192 -6.14 -16.97 1.32
C ALA A 192 -6.67 -18.08 0.43
N SER A 193 -6.46 -17.92 -0.87
CA SER A 193 -6.64 -19.00 -1.83
C SER A 193 -5.52 -19.02 -2.86
N PHE A 194 -5.17 -20.20 -3.33
CA PHE A 194 -4.16 -20.39 -4.36
C PHE A 194 -4.46 -21.63 -5.19
N THR A 195 -4.24 -21.53 -6.51
CA THR A 195 -4.37 -22.66 -7.44
C THR A 195 -3.04 -22.90 -8.14
N GLY A 196 -2.49 -24.09 -7.97
CA GLY A 196 -1.27 -24.50 -8.67
C GLY A 196 -0.40 -25.44 -7.85
N GLY A 197 0.43 -26.22 -8.54
CA GLY A 197 1.33 -27.18 -7.90
C GLY A 197 0.60 -28.34 -7.21
N ASN A 198 1.38 -29.17 -6.52
CA ASN A 198 0.85 -30.25 -5.69
C ASN A 198 0.27 -29.71 -4.37
N ARG A 199 -0.23 -30.59 -3.50
CA ARG A 199 -0.91 -30.19 -2.25
C ARG A 199 -0.01 -29.34 -1.34
N ASP A 200 1.25 -29.70 -1.21
CA ASP A 200 2.18 -28.99 -0.33
C ASP A 200 2.56 -27.62 -0.91
N ALA A 201 2.88 -27.57 -2.21
CA ALA A 201 3.23 -26.32 -2.89
C ALA A 201 2.05 -25.32 -2.89
N SER A 202 0.83 -25.83 -3.12
CA SER A 202 -0.38 -25.02 -3.08
C SER A 202 -0.66 -24.47 -1.67
N LEU A 203 -0.50 -25.32 -0.65
CA LEU A 203 -0.65 -24.92 0.76
C LEU A 203 0.39 -23.87 1.15
N GLU A 204 1.65 -24.08 0.78
CA GLU A 204 2.73 -23.15 1.07
C GLU A 204 2.43 -21.75 0.51
N LYS A 205 1.93 -21.67 -0.74
CA LYS A 205 1.52 -20.40 -1.34
C LYS A 205 0.34 -19.75 -0.63
N ALA A 206 -0.67 -20.53 -0.26
CA ALA A 206 -1.79 -20.00 0.52
C ALA A 206 -1.33 -19.46 1.90
N LEU A 207 -0.45 -20.19 2.60
CA LEU A 207 0.13 -19.75 3.87
C LEU A 207 1.02 -18.50 3.71
N GLN A 208 1.75 -18.36 2.60
CA GLN A 208 2.51 -17.14 2.28
C GLN A 208 1.58 -15.91 2.16
N TYR A 209 0.40 -16.06 1.57
CA TYR A 209 -0.59 -14.98 1.51
C TYR A 209 -1.18 -14.63 2.88
N ILE A 210 -1.37 -15.63 3.75
CA ILE A 210 -1.77 -15.40 5.15
C ILE A 210 -0.67 -14.64 5.90
N ALA A 211 0.60 -15.06 5.76
CA ALA A 211 1.75 -14.41 6.38
C ALA A 211 1.89 -12.93 5.96
N PHE A 212 1.58 -12.61 4.71
CA PHE A 212 1.59 -11.22 4.22
C PHE A 212 0.50 -10.35 4.88
N GLN A 213 -0.69 -10.91 5.12
CA GLN A 213 -1.81 -10.21 5.77
C GLN A 213 -1.54 -9.96 7.26
N ILE A 214 -1.06 -10.98 7.99
CA ILE A 214 -0.87 -10.94 9.45
C ILE A 214 -0.03 -9.73 9.89
N LYS A 215 1.03 -9.38 9.16
CA LYS A 215 1.88 -8.24 9.54
C LYS A 215 1.13 -6.91 9.57
N GLY A 216 0.22 -6.70 8.62
CA GLY A 216 -0.63 -5.52 8.57
C GLY A 216 -1.63 -5.50 9.72
N GLU A 217 -2.37 -6.61 9.88
CA GLU A 217 -3.41 -6.75 10.90
C GLU A 217 -2.86 -6.59 12.33
N LEU A 218 -1.71 -7.19 12.65
CA LEU A 218 -1.07 -7.04 13.95
C LEU A 218 -0.63 -5.60 14.23
N LYS A 219 -0.14 -4.87 13.21
CA LYS A 219 0.17 -3.45 13.35
C LYS A 219 -1.09 -2.60 13.53
N GLU A 220 -2.19 -2.94 12.87
CA GLU A 220 -3.48 -2.25 13.03
C GLU A 220 -4.04 -2.44 14.44
N LEU A 221 -3.98 -3.65 14.98
CA LEU A 221 -4.36 -3.93 16.36
C LEU A 221 -3.56 -3.10 17.37
N TYR A 222 -2.24 -2.95 17.16
CA TYR A 222 -1.35 -2.21 18.06
C TYR A 222 -0.59 -1.11 17.32
N THR A 223 -1.35 -0.08 16.97
CA THR A 223 -0.84 1.14 16.32
C THR A 223 -0.05 1.97 17.34
N ILE A 224 1.17 2.40 16.99
CA ILE A 224 1.99 3.20 17.90
C ILE A 224 1.37 4.60 18.05
N THR A 225 1.09 4.97 19.30
CA THR A 225 0.77 6.34 19.68
C THR A 225 1.93 6.92 20.47
N SER A 226 2.55 7.97 19.93
CA SER A 226 3.75 8.61 20.49
C SER A 226 3.49 10.07 20.85
N GLU A 227 4.49 10.73 21.44
CA GLU A 227 4.49 12.15 21.77
C GLU A 227 5.70 12.86 21.15
N VAL A 228 5.50 14.09 20.68
CA VAL A 228 6.57 14.98 20.23
C VAL A 228 7.31 15.54 21.45
N MET A 229 8.57 15.14 21.60
CA MET A 229 9.45 15.54 22.70
C MET A 229 10.12 16.90 22.47
N ASP A 230 10.56 17.16 21.24
CA ASP A 230 11.31 18.36 20.86
C ASP A 230 11.01 18.75 19.40
N VAL A 231 11.12 20.05 19.10
CA VAL A 231 10.87 20.60 17.76
C VAL A 231 12.01 21.54 17.34
N ASP A 232 12.90 21.04 16.48
CA ASP A 232 13.94 21.83 15.83
C ASP A 232 13.61 22.07 14.35
N GLY A 233 12.98 23.22 14.07
CA GLY A 233 12.67 23.65 12.71
C GLY A 233 11.66 22.75 12.00
N ASN A 234 12.14 21.88 11.10
CA ASN A 234 11.34 20.85 10.42
C ASN A 234 11.67 19.42 10.89
N MET A 235 12.56 19.27 11.86
CA MET A 235 12.85 18.01 12.53
C MET A 235 12.12 18.00 13.87
N ILE A 236 11.65 16.82 14.27
CA ILE A 236 11.06 16.56 15.58
C ILE A 236 11.68 15.30 16.17
N SER A 237 11.72 15.25 17.49
CA SER A 237 12.01 14.01 18.23
C SER A 237 10.70 13.46 18.77
N ILE A 238 10.49 12.15 18.66
CA ILE A 238 9.31 11.46 19.17
C ILE A 238 9.70 10.41 20.22
N LEU A 239 8.84 10.20 21.21
CA LEU A 239 9.01 9.24 22.30
C LEU A 239 8.63 7.81 21.86
N SER A 240 9.25 7.32 20.79
CA SER A 240 9.15 5.93 20.36
C SER A 240 10.40 5.55 19.58
N GLY A 241 10.81 4.29 19.68
CA GLY A 241 12.02 3.80 19.05
C GLY A 241 11.94 2.38 18.55
N GLU A 242 13.10 1.82 18.26
CA GLU A 242 13.27 0.44 17.79
C GLU A 242 12.73 -0.58 18.80
N ASN A 243 12.74 -0.25 20.09
CA ASN A 243 12.14 -1.05 21.16
C ASN A 243 10.64 -1.36 20.94
N LEU A 244 9.93 -0.51 20.19
CA LEU A 244 8.53 -0.66 19.81
C LEU A 244 8.39 -1.03 18.33
N GLY A 245 9.45 -1.54 17.69
CA GLY A 245 9.37 -1.96 16.29
C GLY A 245 9.24 -0.81 15.29
N LEU A 246 9.61 0.41 15.67
CA LEU A 246 9.61 1.56 14.78
C LEU A 246 10.72 1.43 13.73
N GLN A 247 10.44 1.78 12.49
CA GLN A 247 11.38 1.68 11.38
C GLN A 247 11.57 3.01 10.66
N LYS A 248 12.74 3.15 10.04
CA LYS A 248 13.02 4.29 9.16
C LYS A 248 12.09 4.23 7.95
N GLY A 249 11.37 5.32 7.71
CA GLY A 249 10.39 5.40 6.64
C GLY A 249 8.94 5.37 7.11
N ASP A 250 8.69 5.06 8.39
CA ASP A 250 7.34 5.10 8.97
C ASP A 250 6.80 6.54 8.99
N TYR A 251 5.47 6.66 8.87
CA TYR A 251 4.78 7.95 8.83
C TYR A 251 3.98 8.17 10.10
N PHE A 252 3.94 9.43 10.56
CA PHE A 252 3.17 9.82 11.73
C PHE A 252 2.31 11.05 11.44
N GLU A 253 1.01 10.97 11.76
CA GLU A 253 0.14 12.15 11.85
C GLU A 253 0.34 12.82 13.21
N ILE A 254 0.77 14.07 13.17
CA ILE A 254 0.94 14.89 14.38
C ILE A 254 -0.37 15.61 14.68
N SER A 255 -0.84 15.50 15.91
CA SER A 255 -2.08 16.09 16.40
C SER A 255 -1.86 16.83 17.72
N SER A 256 -2.66 17.86 18.00
CA SER A 256 -2.60 18.48 19.34
C SER A 256 -3.07 17.51 20.42
N LYS A 257 -2.75 17.76 21.69
CA LYS A 257 -3.34 17.03 22.82
C LYS A 257 -4.86 16.95 22.73
N ASP A 258 -5.39 15.86 23.26
CA ASP A 258 -6.82 15.65 23.42
C ASP A 258 -7.39 16.68 24.40
N LYS A 259 -8.69 16.95 24.28
CA LYS A 259 -9.38 17.93 25.11
C LYS A 259 -10.52 17.27 25.83
N GLN A 260 -10.45 17.23 27.15
CA GLN A 260 -11.61 16.90 27.96
C GLN A 260 -12.63 18.03 27.87
N LYS A 261 -13.90 17.67 27.63
CA LYS A 261 -15.02 18.59 27.61
C LYS A 261 -16.17 17.96 28.40
N THR A 262 -16.65 18.66 29.41
CA THR A 262 -17.87 18.26 30.12
C THR A 262 -19.09 18.76 29.35
N TYR A 263 -19.99 17.86 29.00
CA TYR A 263 -21.27 18.18 28.38
C TYR A 263 -22.39 17.44 29.10
N LYS A 264 -23.37 18.18 29.62
CA LYS A 264 -24.52 17.62 30.38
C LYS A 264 -24.09 16.66 31.51
N GLY A 265 -23.05 17.02 32.26
CA GLY A 265 -22.54 16.20 33.37
C GLY A 265 -21.69 15.00 32.97
N LYS A 266 -21.51 14.70 31.67
CA LYS A 266 -20.59 13.68 31.18
C LYS A 266 -19.31 14.34 30.69
N THR A 267 -18.16 13.93 31.24
CA THR A 267 -16.86 14.30 30.68
C THR A 267 -16.57 13.41 29.48
N VAL A 268 -16.28 14.03 28.33
CA VAL A 268 -15.89 13.35 27.11
C VAL A 268 -14.52 13.84 26.65
N THR A 269 -13.69 12.93 26.16
CA THR A 269 -12.38 13.26 25.58
C THR A 269 -12.55 13.49 24.09
N LEU A 270 -12.31 14.73 23.64
CA LEU A 270 -12.33 15.09 22.23
C LEU A 270 -10.94 14.90 21.64
N PRO A 271 -10.82 14.24 20.47
CA PRO A 271 -9.53 14.00 19.87
C PRO A 271 -8.83 15.30 19.47
N GLY A 272 -7.51 15.24 19.51
CA GLY A 272 -6.60 16.25 19.02
C GLY A 272 -6.91 16.74 17.60
N LYS A 273 -6.63 18.01 17.33
CA LYS A 273 -6.66 18.52 15.95
C LYS A 273 -5.33 18.24 15.28
N SER A 274 -5.40 17.47 14.20
CA SER A 274 -4.36 17.26 13.19
C SER A 274 -3.58 18.54 12.83
N ARG A 275 -2.24 18.45 12.78
CA ARG A 275 -1.29 19.56 12.62
C ARG A 275 -0.28 19.38 11.48
N GLY A 276 0.20 18.17 11.27
CA GLY A 276 1.20 17.86 10.26
C GLY A 276 1.39 16.37 10.05
N LEU A 277 2.24 16.04 9.08
CA LEU A 277 2.67 14.70 8.75
C LEU A 277 4.20 14.65 8.87
N ALA A 278 4.71 13.63 9.56
CA ALA A 278 6.13 13.40 9.77
C ALA A 278 6.57 12.05 9.21
N LEU A 279 7.84 11.97 8.80
CA LEU A 279 8.50 10.79 8.26
C LEU A 279 9.69 10.45 9.16
N ILE A 280 9.77 9.22 9.66
CA ILE A 280 10.92 8.77 10.47
C ILE A 280 12.19 8.73 9.61
N THR A 281 13.23 9.43 10.06
CA THR A 281 14.52 9.53 9.36
C THR A 281 15.65 8.78 10.07
N GLU A 282 15.60 8.75 11.41
CA GLU A 282 16.56 8.09 12.29
C GLU A 282 15.77 7.43 13.42
N VAL A 283 16.15 6.21 13.78
CA VAL A 283 15.52 5.44 14.86
C VAL A 283 16.56 5.24 15.96
N GLY A 284 16.21 5.59 17.19
CA GLY A 284 16.97 5.23 18.39
C GLY A 284 16.22 4.17 19.20
N PRO A 285 16.79 3.71 20.34
CA PRO A 285 16.19 2.65 21.15
C PRO A 285 14.79 3.03 21.66
N ASP A 286 14.66 4.18 22.33
CA ASP A 286 13.40 4.63 22.97
C ASP A 286 12.84 5.94 22.37
N ALA A 287 13.65 6.63 21.55
CA ALA A 287 13.27 7.88 20.92
C ALA A 287 13.87 7.98 19.50
N SER A 288 13.14 8.63 18.61
CA SER A 288 13.46 8.69 17.18
C SER A 288 13.31 10.09 16.62
N LYS A 289 14.03 10.37 15.52
CA LYS A 289 13.89 11.64 14.81
C LYS A 289 13.03 11.47 13.57
N ALA A 290 12.12 12.42 13.39
CA ALA A 290 11.26 12.50 12.23
C ALA A 290 11.38 13.86 11.55
N LYS A 291 11.28 13.86 10.22
CA LYS A 291 11.16 15.07 9.42
C LYS A 291 9.70 15.39 9.18
N ILE A 292 9.26 16.60 9.52
CA ILE A 292 7.95 17.12 9.14
C ILE A 292 7.94 17.31 7.62
N ILE A 293 7.24 16.43 6.92
CA ILE A 293 7.10 16.44 5.46
C ILE A 293 5.91 17.29 4.99
N ARG A 294 4.89 17.47 5.83
CA ARG A 294 3.76 18.37 5.57
C ARG A 294 3.33 19.07 6.85
N LYS A 295 3.02 20.38 6.77
CA LYS A 295 2.61 21.18 7.94
C LYS A 295 1.47 22.14 7.60
N TRP A 296 0.28 21.90 8.16
CA TRP A 296 -0.88 22.79 7.99
C TRP A 296 -1.20 23.62 9.24
N ARG A 297 -0.63 23.26 10.41
CA ARG A 297 -0.70 24.07 11.64
C ARG A 297 0.62 23.96 12.41
N LYS A 298 0.81 24.83 13.40
CA LYS A 298 1.98 24.79 14.30
C LYS A 298 2.06 23.43 15.02
N VAL A 299 3.22 22.78 14.94
CA VAL A 299 3.64 21.63 15.76
C VAL A 299 4.40 22.15 16.98
N LYS A 300 4.21 21.50 18.13
CA LYS A 300 4.82 21.86 19.41
C LYS A 300 5.14 20.58 20.17
N GLU A 301 6.04 20.72 21.14
CA GLU A 301 6.26 19.71 22.18
C GLU A 301 4.95 19.36 22.89
N GLY A 302 4.82 18.09 23.28
CA GLY A 302 3.61 17.53 23.86
C GLY A 302 2.49 17.27 22.87
N HIS A 303 2.69 17.43 21.56
CA HIS A 303 1.70 16.99 20.58
C HIS A 303 1.75 15.46 20.43
N LYS A 304 0.59 14.83 20.19
CA LYS A 304 0.50 13.40 19.90
C LYS A 304 0.98 13.12 18.48
N ALA A 305 1.57 11.95 18.27
CA ALA A 305 2.01 11.44 16.99
C ALA A 305 1.41 10.04 16.80
N TYR A 306 0.50 9.91 15.84
CA TYR A 306 -0.16 8.64 15.53
C TYR A 306 0.48 8.01 14.30
N GLU A 307 0.90 6.77 14.39
CA GLU A 307 1.45 6.04 13.25
C GLU A 307 0.41 5.90 12.13
N ILE A 308 0.87 6.03 10.89
CA ILE A 308 0.08 5.80 9.68
C ILE A 308 0.58 4.51 9.03
N LEU A 309 -0.27 3.48 9.06
CA LEU A 309 0.03 2.16 8.53
C LEU A 309 -0.25 2.03 7.04
N LYS A 310 -1.11 2.90 6.50
CA LYS A 310 -1.52 2.86 5.10
C LYS A 310 -0.46 3.52 4.21
N ASN A 311 -0.20 2.91 3.06
CA ASN A 311 0.65 3.51 2.06
C ASN A 311 0.06 4.85 1.58
N ILE A 312 0.89 5.89 1.57
CA ILE A 312 0.47 7.20 1.12
C ILE A 312 0.45 7.23 -0.40
N SER A 313 -0.76 7.33 -0.96
CA SER A 313 -0.96 7.46 -2.39
C SER A 313 -1.00 8.92 -2.79
N VAL A 314 -0.43 9.26 -3.95
CA VAL A 314 -0.36 10.64 -4.46
C VAL A 314 -0.65 10.66 -5.94
N ALA A 315 -1.52 11.57 -6.34
CA ALA A 315 -1.87 11.79 -7.72
C ALA A 315 -1.85 13.28 -8.05
N GLU A 316 -1.55 13.60 -9.29
CA GLU A 316 -1.41 14.96 -9.77
C GLU A 316 -2.11 15.11 -11.12
N TRP A 317 -2.87 16.19 -11.26
CA TRP A 317 -3.38 16.65 -12.54
C TRP A 317 -2.54 17.84 -12.97
N LYS A 318 -1.86 17.72 -14.11
CA LYS A 318 -0.97 18.74 -14.67
C LYS A 318 -1.55 19.28 -15.97
N PHE A 319 -1.76 20.60 -16.04
CA PHE A 319 -2.22 21.31 -17.22
C PHE A 319 -1.03 22.04 -17.82
N SER A 320 -0.71 21.78 -19.07
CA SER A 320 0.50 22.30 -19.73
C SER A 320 0.18 23.06 -21.01
N TYR A 321 0.98 24.09 -21.28
CA TYR A 321 0.91 24.92 -22.48
C TYR A 321 2.32 25.20 -23.03
N GLY A 322 2.53 24.95 -24.32
CA GLY A 322 3.79 25.17 -25.05
C GLY A 322 3.78 26.36 -26.01
N GLN A 323 4.96 26.71 -26.54
CA GLN A 323 5.14 27.81 -27.50
C GLN A 323 4.68 27.47 -28.92
N THR A 324 4.95 26.25 -29.39
CA THR A 324 4.11 25.65 -30.44
C THR A 324 2.80 25.31 -29.78
N PRO A 325 1.63 25.63 -30.37
CA PRO A 325 0.34 25.26 -29.78
C PRO A 325 0.33 23.79 -29.41
N HIS A 326 0.51 23.56 -28.11
CA HIS A 326 0.71 22.28 -27.48
C HIS A 326 0.02 22.39 -26.13
N TYR A 327 -1.08 21.67 -26.00
CA TYR A 327 -1.90 21.63 -24.80
C TYR A 327 -1.88 20.20 -24.28
N ASP A 328 -1.44 19.99 -23.04
CA ASP A 328 -1.39 18.66 -22.42
C ASP A 328 -2.15 18.66 -21.09
N LEU A 329 -3.01 17.67 -20.91
CA LEU A 329 -3.52 17.28 -19.61
C LEU A 329 -2.86 15.95 -19.23
N THR A 330 -2.01 16.00 -18.20
CA THR A 330 -1.35 14.82 -17.65
C THR A 330 -2.00 14.39 -16.34
N GLY A 331 -2.43 13.14 -16.25
CA GLY A 331 -2.71 12.47 -14.98
C GLY A 331 -1.46 11.72 -14.52
N ARG A 332 -0.95 12.01 -13.32
CA ARG A 332 0.27 11.38 -12.78
C ARG A 332 -0.01 10.65 -11.48
N LEU A 333 0.45 9.41 -11.36
CA LEU A 333 0.46 8.62 -10.13
C LEU A 333 1.89 8.56 -9.59
N LEU A 334 2.14 9.15 -8.42
CA LEU A 334 3.48 9.26 -7.85
C LEU A 334 3.83 8.03 -7.02
N LEU A 335 5.05 7.56 -7.22
CA LEU A 335 5.70 6.46 -6.50
C LEU A 335 6.74 7.07 -5.55
N ASN A 336 6.70 6.70 -4.27
CA ASN A 336 7.60 7.19 -3.21
C ASN A 336 7.65 8.74 -3.08
N PRO A 337 6.50 9.42 -2.89
CA PRO A 337 6.34 10.87 -3.07
C PRO A 337 7.12 11.78 -2.10
N PHE A 338 7.68 11.25 -1.02
CA PHE A 338 8.42 12.03 -0.01
C PHE A 338 9.92 11.74 0.04
N ARG A 339 10.41 10.83 -0.81
CA ARG A 339 11.85 10.58 -0.94
C ARG A 339 12.50 11.64 -1.83
N SER A 340 13.81 11.82 -1.71
CA SER A 340 14.56 12.77 -2.56
C SER A 340 14.50 12.38 -4.05
N PHE A 341 14.37 11.09 -4.34
CA PHE A 341 14.11 10.56 -5.67
C PHE A 341 12.73 9.90 -5.68
N SER A 342 11.87 10.31 -6.60
CA SER A 342 10.53 9.76 -6.80
C SER A 342 10.27 9.50 -8.28
N GLY A 343 9.37 8.56 -8.57
CA GLY A 343 8.92 8.27 -9.93
C GLY A 343 7.44 8.60 -10.09
N SER A 344 6.95 8.72 -11.31
CA SER A 344 5.52 8.70 -11.58
C SER A 344 5.18 7.92 -12.84
N LEU A 345 3.99 7.32 -12.84
CA LEU A 345 3.34 6.81 -14.04
C LEU A 345 2.34 7.85 -14.52
N ASN A 346 2.39 8.15 -15.82
CA ASN A 346 1.67 9.27 -16.40
C ASN A 346 0.74 8.77 -17.51
N GLY A 347 -0.46 9.33 -17.58
CA GLY A 347 -1.34 9.29 -18.73
C GLY A 347 -1.47 10.69 -19.32
N HIS A 348 -1.39 10.81 -20.63
CA HIS A 348 -1.40 12.07 -21.37
C HIS A 348 -2.58 12.10 -22.34
N ILE A 349 -3.25 13.24 -22.39
CA ILE A 349 -4.21 13.58 -23.44
C ILE A 349 -3.97 15.05 -23.83
N GLY A 350 -3.79 15.30 -25.11
CA GLY A 350 -3.44 16.64 -25.54
C GLY A 350 -3.61 16.89 -27.03
N LEU A 351 -3.34 18.12 -27.41
CA LEU A 351 -3.33 18.60 -28.78
C LEU A 351 -1.94 19.14 -29.09
N VAL A 352 -1.40 18.85 -30.27
CA VAL A 352 -0.12 19.39 -30.74
C VAL A 352 -0.24 19.86 -32.17
N GLN A 353 0.31 21.04 -32.47
CA GLN A 353 0.31 21.57 -33.82
C GLN A 353 1.39 20.89 -34.68
N ASP A 354 1.02 20.52 -35.90
CA ASP A 354 1.90 19.93 -36.90
C ASP A 354 2.48 20.99 -37.87
N SER A 355 3.25 20.54 -38.85
CA SER A 355 3.84 21.40 -39.90
C SER A 355 2.85 21.93 -40.93
N ARG A 356 1.61 21.41 -41.00
CA ARG A 356 0.52 21.92 -41.85
C ARG A 356 -0.35 22.96 -41.12
N ASN A 357 -0.05 23.23 -39.84
CA ASN A 357 -0.79 24.08 -38.91
C ASN A 357 -2.11 23.48 -38.42
N ASP A 358 -2.24 22.17 -38.48
CA ASP A 358 -3.36 21.42 -37.94
C ASP A 358 -3.07 21.00 -36.50
N LEU A 359 -4.10 21.00 -35.65
CA LEU A 359 -4.00 20.57 -34.26
C LEU A 359 -4.37 19.10 -34.16
N ASP A 360 -3.36 18.26 -33.95
CA ASP A 360 -3.52 16.82 -33.86
C ASP A 360 -3.78 16.37 -32.42
N LEU A 361 -4.77 15.49 -32.25
CA LEU A 361 -5.03 14.83 -30.96
C LEU A 361 -3.96 13.80 -30.68
N TYR A 362 -3.48 13.74 -29.44
CA TYR A 362 -2.67 12.64 -28.98
C TYR A 362 -3.12 12.07 -27.63
N LEU A 363 -2.87 10.78 -27.48
CA LEU A 363 -3.07 10.01 -26.25
C LEU A 363 -1.79 9.26 -25.94
N GLY A 364 -1.34 9.26 -24.70
CA GLY A 364 -0.07 8.65 -24.36
C GLY A 364 0.07 8.20 -22.93
N PHE A 365 1.16 7.50 -22.69
CA PHE A 365 1.63 7.15 -21.36
C PHE A 365 3.09 7.54 -21.22
N GLY A 366 3.57 7.67 -20.00
CA GLY A 366 4.95 8.07 -19.77
C GLY A 366 5.40 7.84 -18.35
N GLY A 367 6.69 8.05 -18.13
CA GLY A 367 7.28 8.06 -16.81
C GLY A 367 7.99 9.37 -16.54
N THR A 368 7.87 9.89 -15.32
CA THR A 368 8.71 10.99 -14.85
C THR A 368 9.60 10.52 -13.71
N MET A 369 10.87 10.93 -13.75
CA MET A 369 11.79 10.84 -12.63
C MET A 369 11.94 12.22 -12.00
N ASP A 370 11.56 12.37 -10.74
CA ASP A 370 11.63 13.61 -9.97
C ASP A 370 12.77 13.54 -8.95
N PHE A 371 13.59 14.59 -8.90
CA PHE A 371 14.64 14.78 -7.90
C PHE A 371 14.37 16.05 -7.10
N THR A 372 14.07 15.89 -5.81
CA THR A 372 13.80 17.01 -4.88
C THR A 372 15.11 17.69 -4.49
N LEU A 373 15.26 18.94 -4.93
CA LEU A 373 16.40 19.81 -4.62
C LEU A 373 16.25 20.48 -3.25
N LEU A 374 15.02 20.91 -2.92
CA LEU A 374 14.70 21.58 -1.67
C LEU A 374 13.29 21.21 -1.22
N SER A 375 13.11 20.97 0.08
CA SER A 375 11.77 20.81 0.68
C SER A 375 11.78 21.41 2.08
N ARG A 376 11.10 22.55 2.25
CA ARG A 376 11.04 23.28 3.52
C ARG A 376 9.73 24.05 3.66
N PHE A 377 9.12 23.99 4.84
CA PHE A 377 7.94 24.77 5.23
C PHE A 377 6.74 24.70 4.27
N GLY A 378 6.52 23.55 3.64
CA GLY A 378 5.43 23.38 2.67
C GLY A 378 5.79 23.87 1.27
N THR A 379 7.04 24.23 1.01
CA THR A 379 7.54 24.56 -0.33
C THR A 379 8.51 23.48 -0.80
N THR A 380 8.40 23.10 -2.06
CA THR A 380 9.29 22.12 -2.71
C THR A 380 9.86 22.68 -4.00
N VAL A 381 11.15 22.44 -4.24
CA VAL A 381 11.79 22.66 -5.53
C VAL A 381 12.33 21.32 -6.00
N SER A 382 11.96 20.88 -7.20
CA SER A 382 12.49 19.66 -7.80
C SER A 382 12.87 19.89 -9.26
N THR A 383 13.73 19.02 -9.76
CA THR A 383 13.96 18.84 -11.19
C THR A 383 13.33 17.53 -11.63
N ALA A 384 12.88 17.45 -12.87
CA ALA A 384 12.22 16.29 -13.42
C ALA A 384 12.78 15.94 -14.80
N PHE A 385 12.86 14.65 -15.09
CA PHE A 385 13.02 14.13 -16.45
C PHE A 385 11.76 13.37 -16.82
N ASP A 386 11.10 13.78 -17.90
CA ASP A 386 9.84 13.21 -18.38
C ASP A 386 10.07 12.51 -19.71
N LEU A 387 9.48 11.33 -19.88
CA LEU A 387 9.58 10.52 -21.10
C LEU A 387 8.20 10.00 -21.51
N PRO A 388 7.42 10.82 -22.23
CA PRO A 388 6.12 10.43 -22.78
C PRO A 388 6.26 9.67 -24.11
N PHE A 389 5.39 8.68 -24.28
CA PHE A 389 5.13 7.93 -25.50
C PHE A 389 3.67 8.15 -25.89
N CYS A 390 3.45 8.92 -26.95
CA CYS A 390 2.13 9.39 -27.36
C CYS A 390 1.79 8.88 -28.75
N LEU A 391 0.61 8.28 -28.93
CA LEU A 391 0.01 8.09 -30.23
C LEU A 391 -0.69 9.39 -30.64
N VAL A 392 -0.24 9.97 -31.74
CA VAL A 392 -0.85 11.16 -32.35
C VAL A 392 -1.73 10.71 -33.50
N PHE A 393 -2.86 11.37 -33.69
CA PHE A 393 -3.86 11.05 -34.70
C PHE A 393 -4.09 12.25 -35.60
N THR A 394 -4.16 12.00 -36.91
CA THR A 394 -4.51 13.01 -37.93
C THR A 394 -5.24 12.33 -39.10
N GLU A 395 -5.61 13.09 -40.11
CA GLU A 395 -6.24 12.60 -41.35
C GLU A 395 -5.24 12.69 -42.51
N ASP A 396 -5.18 11.65 -43.34
CA ASP A 396 -4.34 11.65 -44.55
C ASP A 396 -5.08 12.22 -45.77
N ASP A 397 -4.37 12.37 -46.89
CA ASP A 397 -4.93 13.04 -48.08
C ASP A 397 -5.94 12.15 -48.87
N ASP A 398 -6.28 10.96 -48.36
CA ASP A 398 -7.31 10.03 -48.88
C ASP A 398 -8.38 9.69 -47.81
N ASP A 399 -8.59 10.61 -46.86
CA ASP A 399 -9.60 10.55 -45.77
C ASP A 399 -9.44 9.35 -44.80
N HIS A 400 -8.21 8.82 -44.63
CA HIS A 400 -7.92 7.83 -43.59
C HIS A 400 -7.49 8.48 -42.27
N VAL A 401 -8.03 7.98 -41.16
CA VAL A 401 -7.50 8.30 -39.82
C VAL A 401 -6.18 7.56 -39.62
N VAL A 402 -5.09 8.31 -39.61
CA VAL A 402 -3.73 7.80 -39.43
C VAL A 402 -3.22 8.12 -38.03
N HIS A 403 -2.29 7.30 -37.55
CA HIS A 403 -1.62 7.52 -36.28
C HIS A 403 -0.11 7.36 -36.39
N GLY A 404 0.61 8.02 -35.49
CA GLY A 404 2.06 7.93 -35.38
C GLY A 404 2.52 7.96 -33.93
N LEU A 405 3.63 7.28 -33.63
CA LEU A 405 4.25 7.33 -32.31
C LEU A 405 5.14 8.57 -32.18
N LEU A 406 4.80 9.45 -31.25
CA LEU A 406 5.54 10.63 -30.84
C LEU A 406 6.18 10.42 -29.47
N VAL A 407 7.48 10.69 -29.38
CA VAL A 407 8.29 10.63 -28.15
C VAL A 407 8.90 12.01 -27.91
N MET A 408 8.67 12.56 -26.72
CA MET A 408 9.01 13.95 -26.38
C MET A 408 9.77 14.04 -25.04
N PRO A 409 11.02 13.57 -24.95
CA PRO A 409 11.79 13.65 -23.71
C PRO A 409 11.93 15.11 -23.27
N ALA A 410 11.66 15.38 -21.99
CA ALA A 410 11.71 16.73 -21.43
C ALA A 410 12.45 16.78 -20.10
N ILE A 411 13.13 17.89 -19.84
CA ILE A 411 13.69 18.20 -18.52
C ILE A 411 12.97 19.42 -17.98
N GLY A 412 12.57 19.39 -16.71
CA GLY A 412 11.85 20.51 -16.11
C GLY A 412 12.24 20.82 -14.68
N LEU A 413 11.90 22.03 -14.27
CA LEU A 413 11.97 22.52 -12.90
C LEU A 413 10.55 22.70 -12.37
N ASN A 414 10.29 22.17 -11.19
CA ASN A 414 8.99 22.20 -10.53
C ASN A 414 9.11 22.97 -9.21
N PHE A 415 8.20 23.91 -9.00
CA PHE A 415 8.02 24.63 -7.76
C PHE A 415 6.65 24.28 -7.18
N GLY A 416 6.63 23.67 -5.99
CA GLY A 416 5.41 23.24 -5.30
C GLY A 416 5.16 24.03 -4.02
N VAL A 417 3.89 24.32 -3.77
CA VAL A 417 3.41 24.96 -2.54
C VAL A 417 2.27 24.16 -1.94
N GLN A 418 2.40 23.83 -0.67
CA GLN A 418 1.37 23.20 0.12
C GLN A 418 0.24 24.19 0.40
N ILE A 419 -0.96 23.88 -0.09
CA ILE A 419 -2.16 24.70 0.11
C ILE A 419 -3.11 24.14 1.17
N GLY A 420 -2.88 22.89 1.63
CA GLY A 420 -3.68 22.30 2.69
C GLY A 420 -3.12 20.97 3.22
N LYS A 421 -3.94 20.25 4.01
CA LYS A 421 -3.57 18.91 4.53
C LYS A 421 -3.26 17.95 3.39
N HIS A 422 -4.14 17.88 2.40
CA HIS A 422 -4.11 16.88 1.33
C HIS A 422 -3.81 17.44 -0.06
N ARG A 423 -3.44 18.72 -0.21
CA ARG A 423 -3.32 19.37 -1.52
C ARG A 423 -2.11 20.26 -1.62
N ASP A 424 -1.47 20.20 -2.79
CA ASP A 424 -0.39 21.09 -3.21
C ASP A 424 -0.74 21.70 -4.59
N LEU A 425 -0.26 22.92 -4.80
CA LEU A 425 -0.25 23.60 -6.09
C LEU A 425 1.18 23.61 -6.62
N LEU A 426 1.38 23.22 -7.88
CA LEU A 426 2.69 23.18 -8.50
C LEU A 426 2.73 24.06 -9.76
N PHE A 427 3.86 24.70 -9.96
CA PHE A 427 4.21 25.46 -11.16
C PHE A 427 5.45 24.81 -11.76
N SER A 428 5.39 24.48 -13.04
CA SER A 428 6.47 23.76 -13.72
C SER A 428 6.89 24.51 -14.98
N ILE A 429 8.19 24.50 -15.24
CA ILE A 429 8.77 24.93 -16.51
C ILE A 429 9.59 23.76 -17.03
N SER A 430 9.24 23.23 -18.19
CA SER A 430 9.96 22.12 -18.83
C SER A 430 10.41 22.49 -20.23
N HIS A 431 11.50 21.88 -20.67
CA HIS A 431 12.02 22.01 -22.03
C HIS A 431 12.02 20.64 -22.70
N VAL A 432 11.27 20.51 -23.80
CA VAL A 432 11.28 19.32 -24.65
C VAL A 432 12.56 19.32 -25.48
N LEU A 433 13.37 18.28 -25.29
CA LEU A 433 14.72 18.19 -25.82
C LEU A 433 14.74 17.89 -27.32
N ALA A 434 13.85 17.00 -27.77
CA ALA A 434 13.74 16.57 -29.15
C ALA A 434 12.39 15.89 -29.39
N THR A 435 12.00 15.75 -30.65
CA THR A 435 10.93 14.87 -31.09
C THR A 435 11.46 13.90 -32.16
N ASN A 436 10.90 12.70 -32.23
CA ASN A 436 11.23 11.74 -33.27
C ASN A 436 10.48 12.05 -34.58
N ASN A 437 10.99 11.51 -35.69
CA ASN A 437 10.23 11.49 -36.94
C ASN A 437 9.08 10.48 -36.84
N LEU A 438 7.89 10.91 -37.26
CA LEU A 438 6.70 10.07 -37.28
C LEU A 438 6.65 9.20 -38.54
N ALA A 439 6.28 7.94 -38.33
CA ALA A 439 5.81 7.02 -39.36
C ALA A 439 4.30 6.93 -39.22
N TRP A 440 3.57 7.64 -40.09
CA TRP A 440 2.12 7.67 -40.10
C TRP A 440 1.55 6.41 -40.75
N THR A 441 0.72 5.68 -40.02
CA THR A 441 0.08 4.45 -40.50
C THR A 441 -1.40 4.42 -40.13
N TYR A 442 -2.18 3.69 -40.91
CA TYR A 442 -3.57 3.37 -40.60
C TYR A 442 -3.82 1.87 -40.72
N THR A 443 -4.87 1.41 -40.05
CA THR A 443 -5.30 0.02 -40.07
C THR A 443 -6.31 -0.18 -41.19
N ALA A 444 -5.98 -1.02 -42.17
CA ALA A 444 -6.89 -1.41 -43.27
C ALA A 444 -7.35 -2.86 -43.10
N LYS A 445 -8.59 -3.17 -43.47
CA LYS A 445 -9.08 -4.55 -43.54
C LYS A 445 -8.52 -5.22 -44.79
N THR A 446 -8.03 -6.46 -44.67
CA THR A 446 -7.49 -7.22 -45.81
C THR A 446 -8.58 -7.89 -46.64
N GLY A 447 -9.80 -8.00 -46.10
CA GLY A 447 -10.91 -8.72 -46.72
C GLY A 447 -10.88 -10.23 -46.48
N GLU A 448 -9.95 -10.72 -45.65
CA GLU A 448 -9.89 -12.10 -45.20
C GLU A 448 -10.29 -12.19 -43.71
N GLU A 449 -10.95 -13.27 -43.31
CA GLU A 449 -11.16 -13.58 -41.90
C GLU A 449 -9.98 -14.37 -41.33
N ASP A 450 -9.63 -14.12 -40.07
CA ASP A 450 -8.67 -14.92 -39.32
C ASP A 450 -9.29 -16.27 -38.91
N GLU A 451 -8.49 -17.14 -38.31
CA GLU A 451 -8.94 -18.47 -37.88
C GLU A 451 -10.06 -18.40 -36.80
N ASP A 452 -10.28 -17.22 -36.22
CA ASP A 452 -11.29 -16.91 -35.22
C ASP A 452 -12.52 -16.18 -35.81
N GLY A 453 -12.58 -15.99 -37.13
CA GLY A 453 -13.71 -15.35 -37.84
C GLY A 453 -13.74 -13.81 -37.77
N ASN A 454 -12.64 -13.17 -37.37
CA ASN A 454 -12.52 -11.71 -37.38
C ASN A 454 -11.85 -11.22 -38.66
N ASP A 455 -12.26 -10.05 -39.16
CA ASP A 455 -11.58 -9.39 -40.26
C ASP A 455 -10.09 -9.21 -39.93
N LYS A 456 -9.21 -9.84 -40.71
CA LYS A 456 -7.78 -9.58 -40.66
C LYS A 456 -7.54 -8.12 -41.03
N THR A 457 -6.62 -7.51 -40.32
CA THR A 457 -6.22 -6.12 -40.56
C THR A 457 -4.72 -6.05 -40.82
N GLU A 458 -4.33 -5.09 -41.64
CA GLU A 458 -2.92 -4.77 -41.94
C GLU A 458 -2.65 -3.29 -41.71
N GLN A 459 -1.42 -2.97 -41.27
CA GLN A 459 -0.97 -1.59 -41.16
C GLN A 459 -0.49 -1.11 -42.53
N LYS A 460 -1.08 -0.03 -43.04
CA LYS A 460 -0.68 0.62 -44.28
C LYS A 460 -0.04 1.99 -44.00
N PRO A 461 0.95 2.39 -44.81
CA PRO A 461 1.49 3.74 -44.73
C PRO A 461 0.43 4.77 -45.16
N ALA A 462 0.41 5.92 -44.49
CA ALA A 462 -0.45 7.05 -44.84
C ALA A 462 -0.18 7.60 -46.24
N VAL A 463 -1.23 8.14 -46.89
CA VAL A 463 -1.17 8.73 -48.23
C VAL A 463 -1.03 10.26 -48.13
N TRP A 464 0.00 10.81 -48.78
CA TRP A 464 0.23 12.25 -48.81
C TRP A 464 0.45 12.73 -50.25
N ILE A 465 -0.32 13.73 -50.69
CA ILE A 465 -0.17 14.43 -51.98
C ILE A 465 1.05 15.37 -51.92
N ASP A 466 1.21 16.07 -50.78
CA ASP A 466 2.31 16.99 -50.50
C ASP A 466 3.29 16.40 -49.46
N ASN A 467 4.05 17.24 -48.78
CA ASN A 467 4.90 16.83 -47.68
C ASN A 467 4.05 16.22 -46.55
N LYS A 468 4.50 15.06 -46.04
CA LYS A 468 3.91 14.46 -44.84
C LYS A 468 4.00 15.41 -43.65
N PRO A 469 2.98 15.46 -42.77
CA PRO A 469 3.03 16.29 -41.58
C PRO A 469 4.12 15.82 -40.63
N THR A 470 4.81 16.79 -40.04
CA THR A 470 5.86 16.59 -39.03
C THR A 470 5.53 17.38 -37.78
N ILE A 471 5.87 16.82 -36.62
CA ILE A 471 5.60 17.46 -35.32
C ILE A 471 6.92 17.84 -34.67
N ASN A 472 7.08 19.13 -34.43
CA ASN A 472 8.19 19.66 -33.63
C ASN A 472 7.63 20.28 -32.35
N ALA A 473 7.60 19.49 -31.29
CA ALA A 473 7.21 19.93 -29.95
C ALA A 473 8.41 20.45 -29.12
N SER A 474 9.61 20.60 -29.72
CA SER A 474 10.76 21.12 -28.99
C SER A 474 10.54 22.57 -28.61
N GLY A 475 10.74 22.89 -27.33
CA GLY A 475 10.46 24.21 -26.81
C GLY A 475 10.18 24.21 -25.32
N LEU A 476 9.82 25.39 -24.81
CA LEU A 476 9.40 25.57 -23.42
C LEU A 476 7.92 25.22 -23.26
N ILE A 477 7.62 24.48 -22.20
CA ILE A 477 6.28 24.15 -21.72
C ILE A 477 6.14 24.72 -20.31
N PHE A 478 5.06 25.46 -20.11
CA PHE A 478 4.64 25.94 -18.79
C PHE A 478 3.49 25.10 -18.30
N SER A 479 3.51 24.72 -17.02
CA SER A 479 2.43 23.92 -16.44
C SER A 479 2.01 24.39 -15.07
N ILE A 480 0.72 24.21 -14.77
CA ILE A 480 0.16 24.32 -13.43
C ILE A 480 -0.41 22.96 -13.06
N SER A 481 -0.08 22.45 -11.89
CA SER A 481 -0.59 21.16 -11.42
C SER A 481 -1.29 21.26 -10.07
N LEU A 482 -2.34 20.47 -9.90
CA LEU A 482 -2.96 20.20 -8.61
C LEU A 482 -2.60 18.78 -8.17
N ARG A 483 -1.90 18.67 -7.04
CA ARG A 483 -1.51 17.39 -6.44
C ARG A 483 -2.34 17.08 -5.22
N ARG A 484 -2.78 15.83 -5.08
CA ARG A 484 -3.58 15.33 -3.96
C ARG A 484 -2.91 14.14 -3.29
N TYR A 485 -3.01 14.11 -1.96
CA TYR A 485 -2.48 13.07 -1.08
C TYR A 485 -3.63 12.31 -0.40
N TRP A 486 -3.49 10.98 -0.30
CA TRP A 486 -4.36 10.10 0.48
C TRP A 486 -3.53 9.36 1.50
N PHE A 487 -3.80 9.63 2.77
CA PHE A 487 -3.19 9.03 3.95
C PHE A 487 -4.21 9.02 5.08
#